data_AF-A0A074KZW8-F1
#
_entry.id   AF-A0A074KZW8-F1
#
_cell.length_a   1.000
_cell.length_b   1.000
_cell.length_c   1.000
_cell.angle_alpha   90.00
_cell.angle_beta   90.00
_cell.angle_gamma   90.00
#
_symmetry.space_group_name_H-M   'P 1'
#
loop_
_entity.id
_entity.type
_entity.pdbx_description
1 polymer ?
#
loop_
_entity_poly.entity_id
_entity_poly.type
_entity_poly.pdbx_seq_one_letter_code
_entity_poly.pdbx_strand_id
1 'polypeptide(L)'
;MKLSISPNVHLVEPGDFEPADHWYPRALNSNIHPLVSTFLNLSHHQIAERYLRLNPKANLDAILSILKYQPKYFRWSGTDMMHVTNNEGNRKLTLIETNSCPSGQKSMPLLDFNYEQGGYRRLIEETFKDMVDQHDESGALAVIYDKNPMENIGYAATIAEVFDENVYLAQFKNEDTDPPVQFRNGKMFVREGEDHWVEIRAAFRYVTQEPWNRLPKNSRTLLLNPIEACLAGGRNKEVASRAYDEFNEQFKDKGIEIFTPKTFRNIPYHQLQSHFDKLGGSMVIKVPDSNAGQGVYTIINQKELDVALSELASDPDELYIVQQLIHSNYNEGSHTKDTWYHVGTIPDNKGRSYAFDLRMMMHATSEGMRPLAVYSRKSRFPLNQPLPENMSSWEVYGTNLSVKGDDGWSYADERLILFDVRNFALLGLGIDELIRGFIQSVMAVYAIDQNAIKTFDKEMSFN
;
A
#
# COMPACT_ATOMS: atom_id res chain seq x y z
N MET A 1 27.88 9.88 2.19
CA MET A 1 27.52 10.91 3.20
C MET A 1 26.90 12.05 2.42
N LYS A 2 25.59 12.30 2.57
CA LYS A 2 24.86 13.20 1.68
C LYS A 2 25.17 14.66 1.99
N LEU A 3 25.49 15.47 0.98
CA LEU A 3 25.83 16.87 1.17
C LEU A 3 24.57 17.64 1.60
N SER A 4 24.55 18.12 2.85
CA SER A 4 23.49 19.03 3.31
C SER A 4 23.73 20.39 2.66
N ILE A 5 22.82 20.83 1.81
CA ILE A 5 22.94 22.10 1.07
C ILE A 5 22.00 23.19 1.62
N SER A 6 20.99 22.80 2.39
CA SER A 6 20.05 23.69 3.10
C SER A 6 19.39 22.89 4.24
N PRO A 7 18.79 23.51 5.27
CA PRO A 7 18.01 22.78 6.25
C PRO A 7 16.97 21.88 5.56
N ASN A 8 16.93 20.59 5.94
CA ASN A 8 16.01 19.59 5.39
C ASN A 8 16.17 19.29 3.89
N VAL A 9 17.27 19.72 3.25
CA VAL A 9 17.61 19.44 1.85
C VAL A 9 19.01 18.88 1.72
N HIS A 10 19.11 17.76 1.01
CA HIS A 10 20.38 17.12 0.68
C HIS A 10 20.54 16.98 -0.83
N LEU A 11 21.76 17.17 -1.33
CA LEU A 11 22.14 16.77 -2.67
C LEU A 11 22.61 15.31 -2.63
N VAL A 12 22.12 14.50 -3.57
CA VAL A 12 22.50 13.09 -3.73
C VAL A 12 23.13 12.92 -5.09
N GLU A 13 24.33 12.36 -5.13
CA GLU A 13 25.15 12.23 -6.34
C GLU A 13 25.14 10.79 -6.88
N PRO A 14 25.41 10.57 -8.18
CA PRO A 14 25.63 9.23 -8.70
C PRO A 14 26.71 8.49 -7.90
N GLY A 15 26.42 7.25 -7.49
CA GLY A 15 27.32 6.43 -6.66
C GLY A 15 27.11 6.56 -5.15
N ASP A 16 26.17 7.36 -4.67
CA ASP A 16 25.85 7.51 -3.23
C ASP A 16 25.04 6.34 -2.63
N PHE A 17 24.70 5.31 -3.40
CA PHE A 17 23.88 4.20 -2.91
C PHE A 17 24.69 3.28 -1.99
N GLU A 18 24.31 3.23 -0.72
CA GLU A 18 24.91 2.32 0.27
C GLU A 18 23.84 1.33 0.76
N PRO A 19 23.95 0.03 0.43
CA PRO A 19 22.93 -0.96 0.79
C PRO A 19 22.61 -0.99 2.29
N ALA A 20 23.61 -0.85 3.16
CA ALA A 20 23.41 -0.88 4.60
C ALA A 20 22.45 0.23 5.11
N ASP A 21 22.33 1.34 4.37
CA ASP A 21 21.49 2.48 4.73
C ASP A 21 20.03 2.36 4.25
N HIS A 22 19.72 1.40 3.36
CA HIS A 22 18.45 1.38 2.62
C HIS A 22 17.66 0.07 2.76
N TRP A 23 18.25 -0.95 3.38
CA TRP A 23 17.63 -2.25 3.61
C TRP A 23 17.58 -2.58 5.10
N TYR A 24 16.58 -3.34 5.53
CA TYR A 24 16.68 -3.97 6.85
C TYR A 24 17.84 -4.97 6.83
N PRO A 25 18.69 -5.01 7.87
CA PRO A 25 19.80 -5.97 7.94
C PRO A 25 19.33 -7.43 7.72
N ARG A 26 18.15 -7.78 8.23
CA ARG A 26 17.55 -9.12 8.01
C ARG A 26 17.20 -9.39 6.55
N ALA A 27 16.73 -8.39 5.80
CA ALA A 27 16.39 -8.53 4.39
C ALA A 27 17.66 -8.64 3.52
N LEU A 28 18.63 -7.75 3.75
CA LEU A 28 19.91 -7.74 3.03
C LEU A 28 20.70 -9.04 3.20
N ASN A 29 20.66 -9.64 4.39
CA ASN A 29 21.35 -10.89 4.72
C ASN A 29 20.48 -12.14 4.51
N SER A 30 19.43 -12.07 3.70
CA SER A 30 18.52 -13.20 3.44
C SER A 30 18.46 -13.55 1.95
N ASN A 31 18.23 -14.83 1.68
CA ASN A 31 18.02 -15.33 0.32
C ASN A 31 16.51 -15.38 0.03
N ILE A 32 16.09 -14.78 -1.06
CA ILE A 32 14.71 -14.86 -1.55
C ILE A 32 14.27 -16.33 -1.69
N HIS A 33 13.02 -16.63 -1.34
CA HIS A 33 12.49 -17.97 -1.54
C HIS A 33 12.33 -18.28 -3.05
N PRO A 34 12.75 -19.46 -3.55
CA PRO A 34 12.74 -19.78 -4.99
C PRO A 34 11.36 -19.62 -5.66
N LEU A 35 10.28 -19.99 -4.97
CA LEU A 35 8.91 -19.80 -5.47
C LEU A 35 8.57 -18.31 -5.65
N VAL A 36 9.02 -17.45 -4.74
CA VAL A 36 8.78 -16.01 -4.80
C VAL A 36 9.61 -15.40 -5.93
N SER A 37 10.87 -15.79 -6.08
CA SER A 37 11.70 -15.42 -7.23
C SER A 37 11.05 -15.84 -8.56
N THR A 38 10.53 -17.06 -8.63
CA THR A 38 9.79 -17.54 -9.81
C THR A 38 8.56 -16.67 -10.09
N PHE A 39 7.75 -16.38 -9.08
CA PHE A 39 6.56 -15.52 -9.19
C PHE A 39 6.89 -14.14 -9.77
N LEU A 40 7.95 -13.49 -9.28
CA LEU A 40 8.36 -12.16 -9.76
C LEU A 40 8.79 -12.15 -11.23
N ASN A 41 9.19 -13.31 -11.77
CA ASN A 41 9.65 -13.47 -13.14
C ASN A 41 8.59 -14.05 -14.10
N LEU A 42 7.38 -14.39 -13.63
CA LEU A 42 6.33 -14.90 -14.51
C LEU A 42 5.91 -13.84 -15.54
N SER A 43 5.71 -14.24 -16.78
CA SER A 43 5.07 -13.40 -17.80
C SER A 43 3.58 -13.19 -17.52
N HIS A 44 2.99 -12.12 -18.04
CA HIS A 44 1.54 -11.91 -17.95
C HIS A 44 0.74 -13.08 -18.50
N HIS A 45 1.20 -13.71 -19.58
CA HIS A 45 0.55 -14.88 -20.15
C HIS A 45 0.57 -16.07 -19.19
N GLN A 46 1.71 -16.37 -18.56
CA GLN A 46 1.80 -17.45 -17.56
C GLN A 46 0.89 -17.17 -16.34
N ILE A 47 0.86 -15.93 -15.87
CA ILE A 47 0.00 -15.47 -14.76
C ILE A 47 -1.47 -15.68 -15.13
N ALA A 48 -1.89 -15.19 -16.30
CA ALA A 48 -3.28 -15.25 -16.75
C ALA A 48 -3.75 -16.70 -16.95
N GLU A 49 -2.98 -17.52 -17.68
CA GLU A 49 -3.29 -18.93 -17.90
C GLU A 49 -3.41 -19.70 -16.58
N ARG A 50 -2.46 -19.51 -15.66
CA ARG A 50 -2.51 -20.19 -14.35
C ARG A 50 -3.72 -19.74 -13.54
N TYR A 51 -4.05 -18.45 -13.55
CA TYR A 51 -5.23 -17.94 -12.86
C TYR A 51 -6.52 -18.53 -13.42
N LEU A 52 -6.66 -18.62 -14.75
CA LEU A 52 -7.84 -19.19 -15.40
C LEU A 52 -8.05 -20.67 -15.04
N ARG A 53 -6.98 -21.46 -14.91
CA ARG A 53 -7.08 -22.87 -14.47
C ARG A 53 -7.74 -23.02 -13.10
N LEU A 54 -7.55 -22.04 -12.21
CA LEU A 54 -8.14 -22.02 -10.87
C LEU A 54 -9.46 -21.24 -10.80
N ASN A 55 -9.79 -20.50 -11.85
CA ASN A 55 -11.00 -19.68 -11.96
C ASN A 55 -11.60 -19.87 -13.36
N PRO A 56 -12.20 -21.04 -13.66
CA PRO A 56 -12.63 -21.41 -15.02
C PRO A 56 -13.74 -20.52 -15.60
N LYS A 57 -14.36 -19.66 -14.77
CA LYS A 57 -15.35 -18.66 -15.21
C LYS A 57 -14.72 -17.34 -15.65
N ALA A 58 -13.44 -17.11 -15.34
CA ALA A 58 -12.74 -15.87 -15.68
C ALA A 58 -12.43 -15.84 -17.19
N ASN A 59 -12.57 -14.65 -17.77
CA ASN A 59 -12.24 -14.41 -19.17
C ASN A 59 -10.74 -14.08 -19.36
N LEU A 60 -10.06 -14.80 -20.26
CA LEU A 60 -8.62 -14.66 -20.50
C LEU A 60 -8.26 -13.25 -20.98
N ASP A 61 -8.99 -12.75 -21.99
CA ASP A 61 -8.70 -11.46 -22.61
C ASP A 61 -8.88 -10.31 -21.62
N ALA A 62 -9.89 -10.38 -20.75
CA ALA A 62 -10.11 -9.41 -19.69
C ALA A 62 -8.93 -9.39 -18.70
N ILE A 63 -8.46 -10.55 -18.24
CA ILE A 63 -7.30 -10.64 -17.34
C ILE A 63 -6.04 -10.11 -18.04
N LEU A 64 -5.77 -10.52 -19.27
CA LEU A 64 -4.60 -10.04 -20.01
C LEU A 64 -4.66 -8.53 -20.26
N SER A 65 -5.84 -7.98 -20.58
CA SER A 65 -6.05 -6.54 -20.74
C SER A 65 -5.77 -5.78 -19.45
N ILE A 66 -6.18 -6.32 -18.30
CA ILE A 66 -5.93 -5.73 -16.99
C ILE A 66 -4.44 -5.81 -16.62
N LEU A 67 -3.78 -6.95 -16.86
CA LEU A 67 -2.35 -7.11 -16.61
C LEU A 67 -1.48 -6.19 -17.50
N LYS A 68 -1.87 -5.98 -18.75
CA LYS A 68 -1.20 -5.09 -19.70
C LYS A 68 -1.58 -3.62 -19.55
N TYR A 69 -2.52 -3.30 -18.66
CA TYR A 69 -2.95 -1.93 -18.45
C TYR A 69 -1.78 -1.07 -17.95
N GLN A 70 -1.68 0.15 -18.50
CA GLN A 70 -0.71 1.15 -18.09
C GLN A 70 -1.46 2.33 -17.46
N PRO A 71 -1.48 2.43 -16.12
CA PRO A 71 -2.14 3.51 -15.42
C PRO A 71 -1.68 4.90 -15.85
N LYS A 72 -2.60 5.85 -15.95
CA LYS A 72 -2.27 7.25 -16.22
C LYS A 72 -1.77 7.94 -14.94
N TYR A 73 -2.50 7.77 -13.84
CA TYR A 73 -2.26 8.43 -12.56
C TYR A 73 -1.63 7.47 -11.53
N PHE A 74 -2.01 6.20 -11.51
CA PHE A 74 -1.67 5.30 -10.39
C PHE A 74 -0.62 4.24 -10.75
N ARG A 75 0.60 4.67 -11.06
CA ARG A 75 1.67 3.83 -11.63
C ARG A 75 2.49 3.04 -10.61
N TRP A 76 2.57 3.49 -9.35
CA TRP A 76 3.26 2.78 -8.28
C TRP A 76 2.35 2.57 -7.08
N SER A 77 2.13 1.34 -6.65
CA SER A 77 1.09 1.06 -5.66
C SER A 77 1.43 -0.12 -4.76
N GLY A 78 0.79 -0.16 -3.60
CA GLY A 78 0.88 -1.29 -2.69
C GLY A 78 -0.48 -1.63 -2.09
N THR A 79 -0.82 -2.91 -2.11
CA THR A 79 -2.10 -3.42 -1.61
C THR A 79 -1.90 -4.29 -0.41
N ASP A 80 -2.78 -4.15 0.56
CA ASP A 80 -2.89 -5.03 1.71
C ASP A 80 -3.98 -6.05 1.49
N MET A 81 -3.64 -7.32 1.65
CA MET A 81 -4.58 -8.42 1.55
C MET A 81 -4.51 -9.30 2.78
N MET A 82 -5.60 -10.00 3.08
CA MET A 82 -5.64 -11.05 4.10
C MET A 82 -6.02 -12.37 3.46
N HIS A 83 -5.35 -13.45 3.86
CA HIS A 83 -5.71 -14.80 3.43
C HIS A 83 -6.84 -15.32 4.32
N VAL A 84 -7.99 -15.55 3.70
CA VAL A 84 -9.23 -15.89 4.40
C VAL A 84 -9.85 -17.18 3.89
N THR A 85 -10.59 -17.85 4.76
CA THR A 85 -11.41 -19.02 4.45
C THR A 85 -12.83 -18.84 4.97
N ASN A 86 -13.81 -19.47 4.35
CA ASN A 86 -15.17 -19.53 4.88
C ASN A 86 -15.48 -20.94 5.44
N ASN A 87 -16.72 -21.14 5.91
CA ASN A 87 -17.21 -22.41 6.46
C ASN A 87 -17.24 -23.57 5.45
N GLU A 88 -17.23 -23.27 4.15
CA GLU A 88 -17.18 -24.27 3.07
C GLU A 88 -15.74 -24.66 2.71
N GLY A 89 -14.74 -24.05 3.37
CA GLY A 89 -13.31 -24.24 3.07
C GLY A 89 -12.84 -23.47 1.84
N ASN A 90 -13.67 -22.58 1.28
CA ASN A 90 -13.28 -21.74 0.15
C ASN A 90 -12.29 -20.68 0.62
N ARG A 91 -11.12 -20.63 -0.03
CA ARG A 91 -10.05 -19.67 0.28
C ARG A 91 -10.04 -18.50 -0.68
N LYS A 92 -9.83 -17.30 -0.16
CA LYS A 92 -9.68 -16.07 -0.93
C LYS A 92 -8.54 -15.23 -0.35
N LEU A 93 -7.90 -14.45 -1.20
CA LEU A 93 -7.23 -13.23 -0.75
C LEU A 93 -8.26 -12.13 -0.81
N THR A 94 -8.41 -11.40 0.29
CA THR A 94 -9.36 -10.29 0.40
C THR A 94 -8.58 -8.99 0.50
N LEU A 95 -8.92 -8.03 -0.36
CA LEU A 95 -8.29 -6.73 -0.42
C LEU A 95 -8.81 -5.86 0.73
N ILE A 96 -7.88 -5.33 1.53
CA ILE A 96 -8.17 -4.49 2.70
C ILE A 96 -7.98 -3.01 2.36
N GLU A 97 -6.91 -2.68 1.65
CA GLU A 97 -6.55 -1.31 1.28
C GLU A 97 -5.56 -1.29 0.09
N THR A 98 -5.57 -0.19 -0.66
CA THR A 98 -4.62 0.10 -1.75
C THR A 98 -3.98 1.47 -1.50
N ASN A 99 -2.66 1.57 -1.62
CA ASN A 99 -1.87 2.71 -1.18
C ASN A 99 -1.04 3.29 -2.34
N SER A 100 -1.03 4.62 -2.48
CA SER A 100 -0.31 5.32 -3.56
C SER A 100 1.12 5.80 -3.27
N CYS A 101 1.61 5.59 -2.05
CA CYS A 101 3.03 5.71 -1.70
C CYS A 101 3.38 4.57 -0.73
N PRO A 102 3.46 3.33 -1.23
CA PRO A 102 3.72 2.18 -0.38
C PRO A 102 5.18 2.16 0.12
N SER A 103 5.37 1.83 1.40
CA SER A 103 6.67 1.38 1.92
C SER A 103 6.82 -0.12 1.70
N GLY A 104 8.05 -0.61 1.54
CA GLY A 104 8.26 -2.05 1.60
C GLY A 104 9.48 -2.61 0.91
N GLN A 105 10.21 -1.81 0.12
CA GLN A 105 11.41 -2.29 -0.56
C GLN A 105 12.41 -2.80 0.45
N LYS A 106 12.70 -2.01 1.49
CA LYS A 106 13.58 -2.39 2.61
C LYS A 106 13.25 -3.72 3.32
N SER A 107 12.06 -4.27 3.10
CA SER A 107 11.56 -5.54 3.67
C SER A 107 11.63 -6.73 2.70
N MET A 108 12.07 -6.52 1.47
CA MET A 108 12.14 -7.56 0.43
C MET A 108 13.60 -8.03 0.27
N PRO A 109 13.90 -9.33 0.38
CA PRO A 109 15.20 -9.87 0.01
C PRO A 109 15.55 -9.55 -1.45
N LEU A 110 16.83 -9.32 -1.74
CA LEU A 110 17.27 -9.04 -3.11
C LEU A 110 16.94 -10.22 -4.04
N LEU A 111 16.48 -9.90 -5.25
CA LEU A 111 16.24 -10.89 -6.30
C LEU A 111 17.55 -11.37 -6.93
N ASP A 112 18.52 -10.46 -7.05
CA ASP A 112 19.88 -10.69 -7.54
C ASP A 112 20.85 -9.87 -6.69
N PHE A 113 21.86 -10.52 -6.12
CA PHE A 113 22.84 -9.90 -5.24
C PHE A 113 23.84 -9.01 -5.99
N ASN A 114 23.96 -9.16 -7.31
CA ASN A 114 24.82 -8.28 -8.11
C ASN A 114 24.20 -6.87 -8.30
N TYR A 115 22.91 -6.72 -8.02
CA TYR A 115 22.18 -5.46 -8.14
C TYR A 115 21.67 -5.03 -6.77
N GLU A 116 22.52 -4.39 -5.98
CA GLU A 116 22.27 -4.05 -4.58
C GLU A 116 21.10 -3.05 -4.38
N GLN A 117 20.74 -2.32 -5.44
CA GLN A 117 19.56 -1.45 -5.49
C GLN A 117 18.24 -2.23 -5.62
N GLY A 118 18.28 -3.50 -6.03
CA GLY A 118 17.13 -4.40 -6.06
C GLY A 118 15.85 -3.78 -6.63
N GLY A 119 14.79 -3.79 -5.82
CA GLY A 119 13.48 -3.26 -6.21
C GLY A 119 13.43 -1.74 -6.37
N TYR A 120 14.36 -0.97 -5.80
CA TYR A 120 14.47 0.47 -6.08
C TYR A 120 14.78 0.67 -7.55
N ARG A 121 15.83 0.02 -8.06
CA ARG A 121 16.28 0.15 -9.46
C ARG A 121 15.21 -0.27 -10.45
N ARG A 122 14.55 -1.41 -10.22
CA ARG A 122 13.45 -1.88 -11.07
C ARG A 122 12.31 -0.86 -11.19
N LEU A 123 11.91 -0.22 -10.10
CA LEU A 123 10.89 0.83 -10.15
C LEU A 123 11.37 2.06 -10.92
N ILE A 124 12.62 2.49 -10.68
CA ILE A 124 13.14 3.69 -11.33
C ILE A 124 13.36 3.46 -12.81
N GLU A 125 14.03 2.39 -13.22
CA GLU A 125 14.34 2.09 -14.62
C GLU A 125 13.09 1.74 -15.44
N GLU A 126 12.22 0.86 -14.93
CA GLU A 126 11.09 0.33 -15.71
C GLU A 126 9.83 1.20 -15.63
N THR A 127 9.80 2.23 -14.76
CA THR A 127 8.63 3.10 -14.57
C THR A 127 8.98 4.58 -14.58
N PHE A 128 9.78 5.05 -13.60
CA PHE A 128 9.98 6.49 -13.43
C PHE A 128 10.78 7.10 -14.58
N LYS A 129 11.82 6.39 -15.07
CA LYS A 129 12.66 6.83 -16.18
C LYS A 129 11.86 7.08 -17.44
N ASP A 130 11.07 6.11 -17.87
CA ASP A 130 10.20 6.26 -19.04
C ASP A 130 9.24 7.46 -18.90
N MET A 131 8.72 7.72 -17.70
CA MET A 131 7.86 8.89 -17.47
C MET A 131 8.63 10.21 -17.60
N VAL A 132 9.83 10.29 -17.03
CA VAL A 132 10.68 11.50 -17.10
C VAL A 132 11.12 11.77 -18.53
N ASP A 133 11.55 10.74 -19.26
CA ASP A 133 12.03 10.87 -20.65
C ASP A 133 10.91 11.33 -21.61
N GLN A 134 9.65 11.06 -21.28
CA GLN A 134 8.47 11.49 -22.05
C GLN A 134 7.90 12.84 -21.60
N HIS A 135 8.43 13.43 -20.53
CA HIS A 135 7.91 14.67 -19.94
C HIS A 135 8.75 15.88 -20.38
N ASP A 136 8.16 16.70 -21.24
CA ASP A 136 8.81 17.89 -21.80
C ASP A 136 8.77 19.08 -20.83
N GLU A 137 9.71 19.10 -19.89
CA GLU A 137 9.82 20.16 -18.88
C GLU A 137 11.27 20.25 -18.37
N SER A 138 11.79 21.46 -18.12
CA SER A 138 13.19 21.69 -17.72
C SER A 138 13.41 21.71 -16.22
N GLY A 139 14.64 21.51 -15.74
CA GLY A 139 14.98 21.59 -14.31
C GLY A 139 15.60 20.31 -13.77
N ALA A 140 15.87 20.26 -12.47
CA ALA A 140 16.52 19.13 -11.81
C ALA A 140 15.54 18.00 -11.46
N LEU A 141 16.07 16.90 -10.93
CA LEU A 141 15.31 15.79 -10.35
C LEU A 141 15.24 15.93 -8.83
N ALA A 142 14.14 15.46 -8.24
CA ALA A 142 13.99 15.47 -6.79
C ALA A 142 13.34 14.20 -6.22
N VAL A 143 13.55 13.98 -4.93
CA VAL A 143 12.74 13.12 -4.07
C VAL A 143 12.18 13.96 -2.95
N ILE A 144 10.86 13.98 -2.81
CA ILE A 144 10.16 14.70 -1.73
C ILE A 144 9.50 13.71 -0.77
N TYR A 145 9.66 13.91 0.54
CA TYR A 145 9.14 12.96 1.53
C TYR A 145 8.74 13.61 2.85
N ASP A 146 7.76 13.03 3.55
CA ASP A 146 7.38 13.46 4.90
C ASP A 146 7.74 12.46 6.01
N LYS A 147 8.05 11.21 5.63
CA LYS A 147 8.47 10.14 6.56
C LYS A 147 9.34 9.10 5.85
N ASN A 148 9.83 8.13 6.62
CA ASN A 148 10.59 6.97 6.11
C ASN A 148 11.85 7.37 5.32
N PRO A 149 12.81 8.10 5.94
CA PRO A 149 14.01 8.56 5.26
C PRO A 149 14.81 7.40 4.65
N MET A 150 14.86 6.22 5.28
CA MET A 150 15.56 5.03 4.79
C MET A 150 15.25 4.69 3.32
N GLU A 151 13.97 4.55 2.95
CA GLU A 151 13.62 4.22 1.56
C GLU A 151 13.77 5.43 0.62
N ASN A 152 13.46 6.64 1.10
CA ASN A 152 13.55 7.86 0.28
C ASN A 152 14.98 8.23 -0.09
N ILE A 153 15.92 8.00 0.84
CA ILE A 153 17.34 8.13 0.61
C ILE A 153 17.80 7.11 -0.44
N GLY A 154 17.30 5.88 -0.40
CA GLY A 154 17.56 4.83 -1.39
C GLY A 154 16.97 5.13 -2.77
N TYR A 155 15.74 5.64 -2.85
CA TYR A 155 15.15 6.12 -4.11
C TYR A 155 15.96 7.26 -4.71
N ALA A 156 16.36 8.26 -3.91
CA ALA A 156 17.15 9.39 -4.41
C ALA A 156 18.51 8.94 -4.97
N ALA A 157 19.22 8.05 -4.27
CA ALA A 157 20.50 7.53 -4.72
C ALA A 157 20.36 6.66 -5.99
N THR A 158 19.29 5.87 -6.07
CA THR A 158 18.99 5.08 -7.28
C THR A 158 18.63 5.96 -8.46
N ILE A 159 17.85 7.03 -8.27
CA ILE A 159 17.54 8.00 -9.32
C ILE A 159 18.81 8.69 -9.78
N ALA A 160 19.69 9.11 -8.86
CA ALA A 160 20.94 9.76 -9.23
C ALA A 160 21.81 8.86 -10.12
N GLU A 161 21.94 7.58 -9.78
CA GLU A 161 22.69 6.63 -10.60
C GLU A 161 22.03 6.32 -11.95
N VAL A 162 20.71 6.12 -12.00
CA VAL A 162 20.00 5.76 -13.24
C VAL A 162 20.00 6.91 -14.25
N PHE A 163 19.94 8.15 -13.78
CA PHE A 163 19.94 9.34 -14.65
C PHE A 163 21.33 9.95 -14.84
N ASP A 164 22.34 9.49 -14.10
CA ASP A 164 23.68 10.11 -14.06
C ASP A 164 23.61 11.62 -13.78
N GLU A 165 22.75 12.00 -12.83
CA GLU A 165 22.44 13.38 -12.46
C GLU A 165 22.30 13.55 -10.95
N ASN A 166 22.59 14.74 -10.44
CA ASN A 166 22.35 15.04 -9.03
C ASN A 166 20.85 15.15 -8.74
N VAL A 167 20.43 14.62 -7.58
CA VAL A 167 19.03 14.58 -7.15
C VAL A 167 18.85 15.34 -5.84
N TYR A 168 17.89 16.24 -5.81
CA TYR A 168 17.50 16.97 -4.60
C TYR A 168 16.61 16.11 -3.71
N LEU A 169 17.08 15.75 -2.53
CA LEU A 169 16.29 15.07 -1.51
C LEU A 169 15.78 16.10 -0.50
N ALA A 170 14.48 16.39 -0.52
CA ALA A 170 13.88 17.43 0.32
C ALA A 170 12.78 16.85 1.22
N GLN A 171 12.86 17.11 2.53
CA GLN A 171 11.80 16.78 3.46
C GLN A 171 10.68 17.83 3.37
N PHE A 172 9.43 17.37 3.24
CA PHE A 172 8.28 18.24 3.00
C PHE A 172 7.12 17.85 3.93
N LYS A 173 7.19 18.27 5.20
CA LYS A 173 6.19 17.96 6.24
C LYS A 173 4.97 18.88 6.18
N ASN A 174 3.86 18.48 6.79
CA ASN A 174 2.59 19.22 6.76
C ASN A 174 2.63 20.45 7.67
N GLU A 175 3.25 20.30 8.83
CA GLU A 175 3.38 21.28 9.91
C GLU A 175 4.54 22.27 9.71
N ASP A 176 5.32 22.10 8.64
CA ASP A 176 6.45 22.99 8.34
C ASP A 176 5.93 24.32 7.79
N THR A 177 6.12 25.39 8.56
CA THR A 177 5.71 26.74 8.18
C THR A 177 6.66 27.39 7.19
N ASP A 178 7.87 26.84 7.02
CA ASP A 178 8.87 27.32 6.07
C ASP A 178 9.48 26.15 5.28
N PRO A 179 8.66 25.42 4.49
CA PRO A 179 9.10 24.18 3.86
C PRO A 179 10.15 24.45 2.78
N PRO A 180 11.12 23.53 2.58
CA PRO A 180 12.12 23.66 1.52
C PRO A 180 11.56 23.36 0.12
N VAL A 181 10.26 23.11 -0.01
CA VAL A 181 9.57 22.81 -1.26
C VAL A 181 8.41 23.78 -1.41
N GLN A 182 8.26 24.35 -2.61
CA GLN A 182 7.09 25.16 -2.96
C GLN A 182 6.65 24.92 -4.39
N PHE A 183 5.37 25.21 -4.67
CA PHE A 183 4.83 25.17 -6.02
C PHE A 183 4.46 26.58 -6.47
N ARG A 184 4.96 27.00 -7.63
CA ARG A 184 4.61 28.28 -8.27
C ARG A 184 4.02 27.96 -9.63
N ASN A 185 2.75 28.31 -9.86
CA ASN A 185 2.04 28.01 -11.12
C ASN A 185 2.15 26.52 -11.54
N GLY A 186 2.00 25.60 -10.58
CA GLY A 186 2.07 24.16 -10.80
C GLY A 186 3.49 23.57 -10.94
N LYS A 187 4.52 24.41 -11.06
CA LYS A 187 5.94 24.00 -11.11
C LYS A 187 6.53 23.92 -9.70
N MET A 188 7.21 22.82 -9.40
CA MET A 188 7.88 22.61 -8.11
C MET A 188 9.26 23.27 -8.10
N PHE A 189 9.60 23.87 -6.95
CA PHE A 189 10.90 24.43 -6.65
C PHE A 189 11.42 23.84 -5.34
N VAL A 190 12.72 23.52 -5.27
CA VAL A 190 13.41 23.09 -4.05
C VAL A 190 14.43 24.14 -3.65
N ARG A 191 14.51 24.43 -2.35
CA ARG A 191 15.43 25.42 -1.78
C ARG A 191 16.87 24.92 -1.79
N GLU A 192 17.78 25.75 -2.25
CA GLU A 192 19.22 25.54 -2.22
C GLU A 192 19.86 26.80 -1.58
N GLY A 193 20.40 26.69 -0.36
CA GLY A 193 20.83 27.89 0.40
C GLY A 193 19.67 28.77 0.89
N GLU A 194 19.95 30.03 1.24
CA GLU A 194 18.98 30.96 1.85
C GLU A 194 17.98 31.53 0.82
N ASP A 195 18.45 31.98 -0.35
CA ASP A 195 17.62 32.71 -1.33
C ASP A 195 17.54 32.06 -2.72
N HIS A 196 18.14 30.88 -2.91
CA HIS A 196 18.13 30.19 -4.20
C HIS A 196 17.12 29.03 -4.24
N TRP A 197 16.39 28.95 -5.35
CA TRP A 197 15.32 27.98 -5.56
C TRP A 197 15.48 27.34 -6.93
N VAL A 198 15.65 26.02 -6.94
CA VAL A 198 15.94 25.24 -8.13
C VAL A 198 14.63 24.70 -8.70
N GLU A 199 14.41 24.90 -10.00
CA GLU A 199 13.27 24.34 -10.72
C GLU A 199 13.39 22.83 -10.85
N ILE A 200 12.29 22.11 -10.61
CA ILE A 200 12.26 20.65 -10.71
C ILE A 200 11.39 20.22 -11.90
N ARG A 201 11.95 19.39 -12.78
CA ARG A 201 11.21 18.79 -13.92
C ARG A 201 10.41 17.58 -13.49
N ALA A 202 10.96 16.75 -12.62
CA ALA A 202 10.30 15.56 -12.11
C ALA A 202 10.70 15.24 -10.67
N ALA A 203 9.76 14.73 -9.89
CA ALA A 203 10.01 14.29 -8.53
C ALA A 203 9.40 12.93 -8.22
N PHE A 204 10.21 12.07 -7.59
CA PHE A 204 9.69 10.88 -6.92
C PHE A 204 9.06 11.31 -5.59
N ARG A 205 7.76 11.03 -5.43
CA ARG A 205 6.97 11.59 -4.34
C ARG A 205 6.62 10.53 -3.29
N TYR A 206 7.08 10.78 -2.07
CA TYR A 206 6.73 10.02 -0.87
C TYR A 206 6.13 10.94 0.22
N VAL A 207 5.17 11.77 -0.19
CA VAL A 207 4.41 12.64 0.70
C VAL A 207 3.07 11.96 1.00
N THR A 208 2.86 11.59 2.26
CA THR A 208 1.88 10.59 2.68
C THR A 208 0.81 11.11 3.65
N GLN A 209 1.14 12.02 4.55
CA GLN A 209 0.25 12.48 5.62
C GLN A 209 -0.48 13.75 5.17
N GLU A 210 -1.74 13.68 4.75
CA GLU A 210 -2.47 14.83 4.19
C GLU A 210 -1.72 15.52 3.03
N PRO A 211 -1.40 14.80 1.95
CA PRO A 211 -0.63 15.36 0.84
C PRO A 211 -1.39 16.47 0.08
N TRP A 212 -2.72 16.53 0.17
CA TRP A 212 -3.56 17.55 -0.47
C TRP A 212 -3.36 18.96 0.08
N ASN A 213 -2.78 19.12 1.28
CA ASN A 213 -2.44 20.43 1.83
C ASN A 213 -1.22 21.06 1.14
N ARG A 214 -0.44 20.26 0.41
CA ARG A 214 0.90 20.63 -0.09
C ARG A 214 1.10 20.42 -1.58
N LEU A 215 0.44 19.41 -2.17
CA LEU A 215 0.63 19.04 -3.56
C LEU A 215 -0.54 19.57 -4.41
N PRO A 216 -0.26 20.34 -5.47
CA PRO A 216 -1.31 20.81 -6.38
C PRO A 216 -1.77 19.67 -7.28
N LYS A 217 -3.05 19.72 -7.68
CA LYS A 217 -3.55 19.00 -8.86
C LYS A 217 -2.91 19.59 -10.12
N ASN A 218 -2.86 18.82 -11.20
CA ASN A 218 -2.34 19.23 -12.51
C ASN A 218 -0.95 19.88 -12.41
N SER A 219 -0.06 19.29 -11.62
CA SER A 219 1.31 19.79 -11.48
C SER A 219 2.01 19.77 -12.85
N ARG A 220 2.71 20.87 -13.15
CA ARG A 220 3.61 20.95 -14.30
C ARG A 220 4.86 20.10 -14.10
N THR A 221 5.36 20.01 -12.87
CA THR A 221 6.40 19.05 -12.52
C THR A 221 5.80 17.65 -12.51
N LEU A 222 6.44 16.70 -13.18
CA LEU A 222 6.04 15.30 -13.13
C LEU A 222 6.18 14.74 -11.71
N LEU A 223 5.11 14.19 -11.14
CA LEU A 223 5.14 13.55 -9.83
C LEU A 223 4.79 12.05 -9.96
N LEU A 224 5.60 11.17 -9.36
CA LEU A 224 5.27 9.74 -9.24
C LEU A 224 4.87 9.40 -7.79
N ASN A 225 3.61 9.08 -7.46
CA ASN A 225 2.39 9.34 -8.25
C ASN A 225 1.91 10.79 -8.06
N PRO A 226 1.12 11.35 -8.99
CA PRO A 226 0.48 12.64 -8.81
C PRO A 226 -0.62 12.58 -7.72
N ILE A 227 -1.10 13.74 -7.25
CA ILE A 227 -2.04 13.82 -6.10
C ILE A 227 -3.41 13.21 -6.41
N GLU A 228 -3.79 13.23 -7.68
CA GLU A 228 -5.01 12.68 -8.26
C GLU A 228 -5.16 11.19 -7.94
N ALA A 229 -4.06 10.42 -7.95
CA ALA A 229 -4.08 9.02 -7.55
C ALA A 229 -4.50 8.84 -6.09
N CYS A 230 -4.13 9.77 -5.20
CA CYS A 230 -4.57 9.74 -3.80
C CYS A 230 -6.06 10.03 -3.69
N LEU A 231 -6.49 11.13 -4.32
CA LEU A 231 -7.87 11.63 -4.26
C LEU A 231 -8.86 10.64 -4.91
N ALA A 232 -8.42 9.88 -5.91
CA ALA A 232 -9.23 8.89 -6.60
C ALA A 232 -9.38 7.56 -5.85
N GLY A 233 -8.75 7.39 -4.68
CA GLY A 233 -8.87 6.18 -3.85
C GLY A 233 -7.54 5.59 -3.40
N GLY A 234 -6.40 6.05 -3.92
CA GLY A 234 -5.08 5.56 -3.48
C GLY A 234 -4.70 5.97 -2.05
N ARG A 235 -5.47 6.86 -1.42
CA ARG A 235 -5.39 7.21 0.02
C ARG A 235 -6.74 7.41 0.71
N ASN A 236 -7.85 7.42 -0.02
CA ASN A 236 -9.19 7.54 0.54
C ASN A 236 -9.95 6.22 0.38
N LYS A 237 -10.21 5.55 1.50
CA LYS A 237 -10.82 4.21 1.52
C LYS A 237 -12.26 4.19 0.99
N GLU A 238 -12.99 5.29 1.15
CA GLU A 238 -14.40 5.39 0.75
C GLU A 238 -14.48 5.49 -0.78
N VAL A 239 -13.66 6.37 -1.37
CA VAL A 239 -13.55 6.52 -2.82
C VAL A 239 -13.04 5.22 -3.46
N ALA A 240 -12.02 4.58 -2.87
CA ALA A 240 -11.51 3.29 -3.35
C ALA A 240 -12.60 2.21 -3.37
N SER A 241 -13.38 2.11 -2.28
CA SER A 241 -14.46 1.14 -2.16
C SER A 241 -15.53 1.33 -3.23
N ARG A 242 -15.87 2.58 -3.60
CA ARG A 242 -16.79 2.86 -4.72
C ARG A 242 -16.19 2.44 -6.07
N ALA A 243 -14.92 2.74 -6.30
CA ALA A 243 -14.23 2.33 -7.53
C ALA A 243 -14.22 0.80 -7.70
N TYR A 244 -14.05 0.05 -6.61
CA TYR A 244 -14.10 -1.42 -6.65
C TYR A 244 -15.49 -1.96 -7.01
N ASP A 245 -16.56 -1.33 -6.53
CA ASP A 245 -17.93 -1.72 -6.90
C ASP A 245 -18.22 -1.43 -8.38
N GLU A 246 -17.79 -0.26 -8.89
CA GLU A 246 -17.89 0.07 -10.32
C GLU A 246 -17.15 -0.97 -11.18
N PHE A 247 -15.94 -1.36 -10.78
CA PHE A 247 -15.18 -2.42 -11.44
C PHE A 247 -15.94 -3.76 -11.40
N ASN A 248 -16.44 -4.17 -10.24
CA ASN A 248 -17.14 -5.45 -10.07
C ASN A 248 -18.40 -5.54 -10.93
N GLU A 249 -19.16 -4.44 -11.05
CA GLU A 249 -20.32 -4.41 -11.95
C GLU A 249 -19.90 -4.46 -13.42
N GLN A 250 -18.87 -3.69 -13.80
CA GLN A 250 -18.35 -3.67 -15.18
C GLN A 250 -17.80 -5.03 -15.65
N PHE A 251 -17.12 -5.76 -14.76
CA PHE A 251 -16.44 -7.01 -15.09
C PHE A 251 -17.20 -8.28 -14.66
N LYS A 252 -18.43 -8.13 -14.18
CA LYS A 252 -19.31 -9.23 -13.73
C LYS A 252 -19.45 -10.35 -14.77
N ASP A 253 -19.73 -9.99 -16.02
CA ASP A 253 -19.89 -10.94 -17.13
C ASP A 253 -18.56 -11.54 -17.62
N LYS A 254 -17.43 -11.00 -17.13
CA LYS A 254 -16.08 -11.54 -17.38
C LYS A 254 -15.63 -12.51 -16.29
N GLY A 255 -16.43 -12.74 -15.26
CA GLY A 255 -16.17 -13.71 -14.19
C GLY A 255 -14.97 -13.34 -13.32
N ILE A 256 -14.64 -12.06 -13.21
CA ILE A 256 -13.57 -11.52 -12.37
C ILE A 256 -14.11 -10.42 -11.46
N GLU A 257 -13.61 -10.37 -10.24
CA GLU A 257 -14.08 -9.43 -9.21
C GLU A 257 -12.94 -9.09 -8.25
N ILE A 258 -12.96 -7.86 -7.74
CA ILE A 258 -12.23 -7.42 -6.56
C ILE A 258 -13.02 -7.89 -5.34
N PHE A 259 -12.41 -8.80 -4.58
CA PHE A 259 -13.01 -9.33 -3.37
C PHE A 259 -12.55 -8.51 -2.16
N THR A 260 -13.49 -7.86 -1.50
CA THR A 260 -13.28 -7.10 -0.25
C THR A 260 -14.23 -7.61 0.83
N PRO A 261 -13.95 -7.35 2.13
CA PRO A 261 -14.95 -7.56 3.16
C PRO A 261 -16.21 -6.73 2.89
N LYS A 262 -17.38 -7.22 3.31
CA LYS A 262 -18.63 -6.48 3.17
C LYS A 262 -18.47 -5.08 3.79
N THR A 263 -18.66 -4.04 2.98
CA THR A 263 -18.35 -2.66 3.31
C THR A 263 -19.59 -1.79 3.27
N PHE A 264 -19.76 -0.92 4.27
CA PHE A 264 -20.77 0.13 4.34
C PHE A 264 -20.05 1.47 4.40
N ARG A 265 -20.50 2.42 3.57
CA ARG A 265 -19.85 3.73 3.37
C ARG A 265 -20.73 4.85 3.94
N ASN A 266 -20.12 5.99 4.21
CA ASN A 266 -20.81 7.21 4.66
C ASN A 266 -21.65 6.99 5.92
N ILE A 267 -21.10 6.22 6.88
CA ILE A 267 -21.79 5.90 8.12
C ILE A 267 -21.54 7.03 9.12
N PRO A 268 -22.56 7.82 9.49
CA PRO A 268 -22.38 8.85 10.50
C PRO A 268 -22.20 8.23 11.89
N TYR A 269 -21.56 8.95 12.79
CA TYR A 269 -21.29 8.52 14.17
C TYR A 269 -22.49 7.85 14.87
N HIS A 270 -23.67 8.50 14.80
CA HIS A 270 -24.89 8.02 15.47
C HIS A 270 -25.46 6.70 14.90
N GLN A 271 -24.98 6.24 13.73
CA GLN A 271 -25.40 4.97 13.12
C GLN A 271 -24.43 3.82 13.38
N LEU A 272 -23.28 4.05 14.03
CA LEU A 272 -22.29 3.01 14.30
C LEU A 272 -22.87 1.87 15.15
N GLN A 273 -23.63 2.17 16.20
CA GLN A 273 -24.31 1.15 17.03
C GLN A 273 -25.25 0.27 16.18
N SER A 274 -26.08 0.87 15.34
CA SER A 274 -27.02 0.10 14.50
C SER A 274 -26.30 -0.84 13.52
N HIS A 275 -25.11 -0.46 13.04
CA HIS A 275 -24.30 -1.31 12.16
C HIS A 275 -23.62 -2.45 12.92
N PHE A 276 -23.18 -2.19 14.16
CA PHE A 276 -22.67 -3.22 15.06
C PHE A 276 -23.73 -4.30 15.32
N ASP A 277 -24.95 -3.89 15.65
CA ASP A 277 -26.07 -4.80 15.89
C ASP A 277 -26.41 -5.59 14.60
N LYS A 278 -26.47 -4.90 13.46
CA LYS A 278 -26.73 -5.51 12.14
C LYS A 278 -25.67 -6.53 11.72
N LEU A 279 -24.42 -6.34 12.14
CA LEU A 279 -23.31 -7.25 11.87
C LEU A 279 -23.13 -8.33 12.95
N GLY A 280 -24.09 -8.46 13.87
CA GLY A 280 -24.10 -9.53 14.86
C GLY A 280 -23.11 -9.31 16.02
N GLY A 281 -22.80 -8.05 16.33
CA GLY A 281 -21.95 -7.68 17.47
C GLY A 281 -20.45 -7.69 17.18
N SER A 282 -20.05 -7.56 15.92
CA SER A 282 -18.64 -7.36 15.55
C SER A 282 -18.49 -6.62 14.23
N MET A 283 -17.48 -5.76 14.14
CA MET A 283 -17.20 -5.00 12.92
C MET A 283 -15.79 -4.39 12.95
N VAL A 284 -15.41 -3.76 11.83
CA VAL A 284 -14.25 -2.87 11.76
C VAL A 284 -14.74 -1.47 11.39
N ILE A 285 -14.39 -0.47 12.18
CA ILE A 285 -14.63 0.96 11.87
C ILE A 285 -13.34 1.52 11.27
N LYS A 286 -13.44 2.28 10.18
CA LYS A 286 -12.30 2.97 9.56
C LYS A 286 -12.64 4.43 9.28
N VAL A 287 -11.72 5.31 9.63
CA VAL A 287 -11.70 6.71 9.17
C VAL A 287 -11.19 6.73 7.71
N PRO A 288 -11.89 7.38 6.76
CA PRO A 288 -11.57 7.27 5.33
C PRO A 288 -10.13 7.67 4.94
N ASP A 289 -9.65 8.80 5.47
CA ASP A 289 -8.37 9.42 5.09
C ASP A 289 -7.19 9.07 6.02
N SER A 290 -7.46 8.32 7.10
CA SER A 290 -6.41 7.91 8.03
C SER A 290 -5.48 6.87 7.42
N ASN A 291 -4.23 6.81 7.91
CA ASN A 291 -3.21 5.92 7.37
C ASN A 291 -2.45 5.18 8.47
N ALA A 292 -1.69 4.14 8.10
CA ALA A 292 -0.84 3.36 9.01
C ALA A 292 -1.57 2.71 10.21
N GLY A 293 -2.89 2.46 10.08
CA GLY A 293 -3.72 1.81 11.11
C GLY A 293 -4.21 2.74 12.19
N GLN A 294 -3.91 4.04 12.11
CA GLN A 294 -4.63 5.03 12.89
C GLN A 294 -6.06 5.14 12.37
N GLY A 295 -7.03 5.36 13.26
CA GLY A 295 -8.44 5.43 12.88
C GLY A 295 -8.99 4.11 12.32
N VAL A 296 -8.43 2.96 12.71
CA VAL A 296 -8.97 1.63 12.42
C VAL A 296 -9.25 0.93 13.74
N TYR A 297 -10.51 0.55 13.95
CA TYR A 297 -10.98 -0.07 15.17
C TYR A 297 -11.55 -1.44 14.87
N THR A 298 -10.95 -2.50 15.41
CA THR A 298 -11.56 -3.84 15.41
C THR A 298 -12.44 -3.96 16.64
N ILE A 299 -13.70 -4.36 16.44
CA ILE A 299 -14.72 -4.40 17.49
C ILE A 299 -15.28 -5.82 17.54
N ILE A 300 -15.15 -6.50 18.67
CA ILE A 300 -15.73 -7.84 18.88
C ILE A 300 -16.79 -7.91 19.98
N ASN A 301 -17.05 -6.80 20.67
CA ASN A 301 -18.05 -6.71 21.74
C ASN A 301 -18.43 -5.24 22.00
N GLN A 302 -19.48 -5.04 22.82
CA GLN A 302 -19.99 -3.71 23.15
C GLN A 302 -18.96 -2.84 23.88
N LYS A 303 -18.12 -3.41 24.75
CA LYS A 303 -17.10 -2.66 25.47
C LYS A 303 -16.08 -2.02 24.53
N GLU A 304 -15.63 -2.75 23.50
CA GLU A 304 -14.76 -2.18 22.48
C GLU A 304 -15.45 -1.09 21.65
N LEU A 305 -16.75 -1.28 21.35
CA LEU A 305 -17.54 -0.27 20.66
C LEU A 305 -17.62 1.01 21.47
N ASP A 306 -17.95 0.93 22.76
CA ASP A 306 -18.08 2.09 23.65
C ASP A 306 -16.76 2.88 23.73
N VAL A 307 -15.62 2.18 23.79
CA VAL A 307 -14.29 2.81 23.75
C VAL A 307 -14.07 3.53 22.43
N ALA A 308 -14.33 2.86 21.30
CA ALA A 308 -14.17 3.48 19.97
C ALA A 308 -15.08 4.70 19.79
N LEU A 309 -16.35 4.61 20.22
CA LEU A 309 -17.29 5.73 20.19
C LEU A 309 -16.79 6.91 21.03
N SER A 310 -16.26 6.65 22.22
CA SER A 310 -15.70 7.70 23.08
C SER A 310 -14.53 8.44 22.42
N GLU A 311 -13.66 7.74 21.67
CA GLU A 311 -12.56 8.38 20.94
C GLU A 311 -13.05 9.18 19.73
N LEU A 312 -14.02 8.62 19.01
CA LEU A 312 -14.59 9.21 17.80
C LEU A 312 -15.54 10.40 18.08
N ALA A 313 -16.02 10.56 19.31
CA ALA A 313 -16.93 11.64 19.71
C ALA A 313 -16.37 13.07 19.52
N SER A 314 -15.06 13.21 19.32
CA SER A 314 -14.39 14.49 19.08
C SER A 314 -14.75 15.15 17.75
N ASP A 315 -15.24 14.38 16.77
CA ASP A 315 -15.67 14.89 15.47
C ASP A 315 -16.98 14.18 15.03
N PRO A 316 -18.15 14.72 15.41
CA PRO A 316 -19.44 14.07 15.15
C PRO A 316 -19.92 14.16 13.69
N ASP A 317 -19.31 15.05 12.89
CA ASP A 317 -19.67 15.25 11.47
C ASP A 317 -18.86 14.32 10.55
N GLU A 318 -17.78 13.72 11.06
CA GLU A 318 -16.98 12.72 10.34
C GLU A 318 -17.82 11.50 9.92
N LEU A 319 -17.59 11.05 8.68
CA LEU A 319 -18.26 9.89 8.10
C LEU A 319 -17.32 8.69 8.08
N TYR A 320 -17.78 7.56 8.59
CA TYR A 320 -16.97 6.35 8.72
C TYR A 320 -17.27 5.32 7.63
N ILE A 321 -16.31 4.41 7.46
CA ILE A 321 -16.48 3.16 6.75
C ILE A 321 -16.60 2.04 7.77
N VAL A 322 -17.67 1.25 7.67
CA VAL A 322 -17.84 0.04 8.48
C VAL A 322 -17.62 -1.18 7.59
N GLN A 323 -16.77 -2.10 8.02
CA GLN A 323 -16.54 -3.37 7.35
C GLN A 323 -16.89 -4.55 8.25
N GLN A 324 -17.31 -5.66 7.63
CA GLN A 324 -17.39 -6.94 8.31
C GLN A 324 -16.00 -7.33 8.83
N LEU A 325 -15.94 -7.76 10.09
CA LEU A 325 -14.72 -8.31 10.67
C LEU A 325 -14.39 -9.65 9.98
N ILE A 326 -13.10 -9.85 9.69
CA ILE A 326 -12.60 -11.18 9.36
C ILE A 326 -12.30 -11.86 10.69
N HIS A 327 -13.01 -12.94 10.99
CA HIS A 327 -13.00 -13.52 12.33
C HIS A 327 -11.79 -14.43 12.56
N SER A 328 -11.45 -14.64 13.83
CA SER A 328 -10.81 -15.88 14.23
C SER A 328 -11.85 -16.99 14.34
N ASN A 329 -11.52 -18.19 13.87
CA ASN A 329 -12.35 -19.39 14.05
C ASN A 329 -12.24 -20.01 15.46
N TYR A 330 -11.47 -19.39 16.36
CA TYR A 330 -11.34 -19.80 17.75
C TYR A 330 -12.47 -19.28 18.64
N ASN A 331 -12.91 -18.03 18.41
CA ASN A 331 -13.90 -17.39 19.27
C ASN A 331 -15.32 -17.82 18.87
N GLU A 332 -16.12 -18.16 19.88
CA GLU A 332 -17.55 -18.37 19.73
C GLU A 332 -18.24 -17.05 19.34
N GLY A 333 -19.15 -17.08 18.38
CA GLY A 333 -19.80 -15.88 17.86
C GLY A 333 -20.97 -16.20 16.93
N SER A 334 -21.71 -15.17 16.52
CA SER A 334 -22.84 -15.27 15.58
C SER A 334 -22.33 -15.51 14.16
N HIS A 335 -21.82 -16.72 13.92
CA HIS A 335 -21.27 -17.14 12.64
C HIS A 335 -22.39 -17.37 11.62
N THR A 336 -22.30 -16.69 10.48
CA THR A 336 -23.22 -16.87 9.36
C THR A 336 -22.53 -17.65 8.24
N LYS A 337 -23.30 -18.09 7.24
CA LYS A 337 -22.74 -18.71 6.03
C LYS A 337 -21.76 -17.78 5.27
N ASP A 338 -21.92 -16.46 5.44
CA ASP A 338 -21.14 -15.43 4.77
C ASP A 338 -19.94 -14.95 5.63
N THR A 339 -19.66 -15.63 6.74
CA THR A 339 -18.53 -15.31 7.63
C THR A 339 -17.22 -15.79 7.02
N TRP A 340 -16.22 -14.90 7.06
CA TRP A 340 -14.84 -15.19 6.67
C TRP A 340 -13.95 -15.23 7.90
N TYR A 341 -12.98 -16.13 7.86
CA TYR A 341 -12.00 -16.36 8.93
C TYR A 341 -10.59 -16.15 8.40
N HIS A 342 -9.71 -15.62 9.24
CA HIS A 342 -8.28 -15.63 8.95
C HIS A 342 -7.79 -17.07 8.83
N VAL A 343 -7.03 -17.38 7.78
CA VAL A 343 -6.31 -18.67 7.68
C VAL A 343 -5.20 -18.73 8.73
N GLY A 344 -4.50 -17.62 8.91
CA GLY A 344 -3.40 -17.49 9.87
C GLY A 344 -2.11 -18.18 9.45
N THR A 345 -1.04 -17.93 10.19
CA THR A 345 0.25 -18.60 9.97
C THR A 345 0.14 -20.09 10.26
N ILE A 346 1.04 -20.89 9.68
CA ILE A 346 1.26 -22.26 10.16
C ILE A 346 1.55 -22.20 11.68
N PRO A 347 0.88 -23.04 12.50
CA PRO A 347 1.10 -23.03 13.95
C PRO A 347 2.56 -23.28 14.31
N ASP A 348 3.08 -22.54 15.29
CA ASP A 348 4.42 -22.76 15.82
C ASP A 348 4.50 -24.01 16.72
N ASN A 349 5.67 -24.30 17.28
CA ASN A 349 5.88 -25.46 18.17
C ASN A 349 5.03 -25.42 19.45
N LYS A 350 4.42 -24.27 19.79
CA LYS A 350 3.48 -24.12 20.90
C LYS A 350 2.02 -24.16 20.42
N GLY A 351 1.79 -24.51 19.16
CA GLY A 351 0.48 -24.52 18.52
C GLY A 351 -0.10 -23.14 18.24
N ARG A 352 0.69 -22.05 18.31
CA ARG A 352 0.18 -20.68 18.13
C ARG A 352 0.17 -20.31 16.65
N SER A 353 -0.96 -19.81 16.17
CA SER A 353 -1.12 -19.24 14.83
C SER A 353 -1.47 -17.76 14.93
N TYR A 354 -0.96 -16.93 14.02
CA TYR A 354 -1.14 -15.47 14.06
C TYR A 354 -1.87 -15.00 12.81
N ALA A 355 -2.75 -14.00 12.94
CA ALA A 355 -3.27 -13.32 11.78
C ALA A 355 -2.10 -12.65 11.06
N PHE A 356 -2.12 -12.66 9.73
CA PHE A 356 -1.12 -11.98 8.94
C PHE A 356 -1.76 -11.35 7.71
N ASP A 357 -1.09 -10.32 7.19
CA ASP A 357 -1.42 -9.72 5.92
C ASP A 357 -0.36 -10.03 4.86
N LEU A 358 -0.72 -9.80 3.61
CA LEU A 358 0.15 -9.81 2.46
C LEU A 358 0.19 -8.39 1.92
N ARG A 359 1.33 -7.71 2.04
CA ARG A 359 1.57 -6.45 1.34
C ARG A 359 2.26 -6.73 0.03
N MET A 360 1.57 -6.44 -1.06
CA MET A 360 2.09 -6.58 -2.42
C MET A 360 2.27 -5.21 -3.06
N MET A 361 3.51 -4.87 -3.38
CA MET A 361 3.87 -3.69 -4.16
C MET A 361 3.95 -4.05 -5.64
N MET A 362 3.51 -3.13 -6.49
CA MET A 362 3.52 -3.28 -7.93
C MET A 362 3.82 -1.93 -8.59
N HIS A 363 4.19 -2.00 -9.86
CA HIS A 363 4.48 -0.83 -10.67
C HIS A 363 4.08 -1.05 -12.12
N ALA A 364 3.86 0.04 -12.83
CA ALA A 364 3.52 0.06 -14.24
C ALA A 364 4.79 0.14 -15.09
N THR A 365 4.95 -0.78 -16.04
CA THR A 365 6.02 -0.74 -17.03
C THR A 365 5.43 -0.52 -18.43
N SER A 366 6.30 -0.36 -19.42
CA SER A 366 5.92 -0.32 -20.84
C SER A 366 5.19 -1.59 -21.33
N GLU A 367 5.24 -2.69 -20.58
CA GLU A 367 4.51 -3.93 -20.88
C GLU A 367 3.23 -4.10 -20.06
N GLY A 368 2.99 -3.24 -19.05
CA GLY A 368 1.86 -3.31 -18.13
C GLY A 368 2.29 -3.45 -16.67
N MET A 369 1.40 -3.93 -15.81
CA MET A 369 1.65 -4.02 -14.38
C MET A 369 2.56 -5.20 -14.03
N ARG A 370 3.53 -4.98 -13.14
CA ARG A 370 4.48 -6.00 -12.65
C ARG A 370 4.53 -6.03 -11.12
N PRO A 371 4.72 -7.21 -10.49
CA PRO A 371 4.98 -7.28 -9.06
C PRO A 371 6.40 -6.79 -8.77
N LEU A 372 6.53 -6.00 -7.70
CA LEU A 372 7.76 -5.29 -7.35
C LEU A 372 8.38 -5.83 -6.06
N ALA A 373 7.58 -5.88 -4.99
CA ALA A 373 7.99 -6.40 -3.68
C ALA A 373 6.81 -7.05 -2.98
N VAL A 374 7.08 -8.05 -2.14
CA VAL A 374 6.05 -8.72 -1.35
C VAL A 374 6.58 -9.15 0.00
N TYR A 375 5.84 -8.84 1.06
CA TYR A 375 6.17 -9.23 2.42
C TYR A 375 4.90 -9.33 3.27
N SER A 376 5.02 -9.93 4.45
CA SER A 376 3.91 -10.10 5.36
C SER A 376 4.20 -9.49 6.73
N ARG A 377 3.15 -9.07 7.41
CA ARG A 377 3.22 -8.65 8.81
C ARG A 377 2.24 -9.49 9.61
N LYS A 378 2.64 -9.92 10.80
CA LYS A 378 1.77 -10.68 11.71
C LYS A 378 1.24 -9.84 12.88
N SER A 379 0.10 -10.27 13.41
CA SER A 379 -0.45 -9.75 14.66
C SER A 379 0.47 -10.06 15.86
N ARG A 380 0.22 -9.38 16.98
CA ARG A 380 0.99 -9.58 18.22
C ARG A 380 0.53 -10.80 18.99
N PHE A 381 -0.79 -11.00 19.03
CA PHE A 381 -1.41 -12.08 19.79
C PHE A 381 -1.88 -13.21 18.86
N PRO A 382 -1.78 -14.48 19.28
CA PRO A 382 -2.26 -15.61 18.50
C PRO A 382 -3.77 -15.52 18.22
N LEU A 383 -4.18 -15.88 17.00
CA LEU A 383 -5.58 -15.93 16.60
C LEU A 383 -6.33 -17.08 17.28
N ASN A 384 -5.63 -18.15 17.66
CA ASN A 384 -6.21 -19.38 18.16
C ASN A 384 -6.11 -19.54 19.69
N GLN A 385 -6.28 -18.44 20.41
CA GLN A 385 -6.29 -18.39 21.87
C GLN A 385 -7.37 -17.41 22.36
N PRO A 386 -7.90 -17.60 23.60
CA PRO A 386 -8.84 -16.65 24.16
C PRO A 386 -8.15 -15.30 24.32
N LEU A 387 -8.83 -14.23 23.91
CA LEU A 387 -8.35 -12.89 24.15
C LEU A 387 -8.34 -12.65 25.67
N PRO A 388 -7.19 -12.29 26.28
CA PRO A 388 -7.14 -11.97 27.70
C PRO A 388 -8.10 -10.84 28.06
N GLU A 389 -8.62 -10.89 29.29
CA GLU A 389 -9.52 -9.84 29.79
C GLU A 389 -8.81 -8.48 29.71
N ASN A 390 -9.49 -7.48 29.10
CA ASN A 390 -8.98 -6.13 28.84
C ASN A 390 -7.94 -5.97 27.72
N MET A 391 -7.60 -7.04 26.99
CA MET A 391 -6.82 -6.88 25.76
C MET A 391 -7.72 -6.46 24.60
N SER A 392 -7.26 -5.52 23.78
CA SER A 392 -7.98 -5.14 22.55
C SER A 392 -7.88 -6.24 21.49
N SER A 393 -8.96 -6.46 20.76
CA SER A 393 -9.01 -7.32 19.58
C SER A 393 -8.02 -6.87 18.49
N TRP A 394 -7.57 -5.62 18.52
CA TRP A 394 -6.51 -5.13 17.63
C TRP A 394 -5.22 -5.93 17.79
N GLU A 395 -4.93 -6.46 18.98
CA GLU A 395 -3.73 -7.27 19.21
C GLU A 395 -3.78 -8.61 18.44
N VAL A 396 -4.99 -9.10 18.11
CA VAL A 396 -5.23 -10.33 17.34
C VAL A 396 -5.32 -10.07 15.85
N TYR A 397 -5.99 -9.00 15.44
CA TYR A 397 -6.32 -8.75 14.03
C TYR A 397 -5.45 -7.69 13.36
N GLY A 398 -4.85 -6.79 14.14
CA GLY A 398 -4.00 -5.70 13.67
C GLY A 398 -2.59 -6.16 13.32
N THR A 399 -2.21 -5.99 12.05
CA THR A 399 -0.90 -6.41 11.51
C THR A 399 0.08 -5.25 11.33
N ASN A 400 -0.34 -4.00 11.50
CA ASN A 400 0.53 -2.84 11.27
C ASN A 400 1.74 -2.83 12.21
N LEU A 401 2.92 -2.49 11.67
CA LEU A 401 4.19 -2.49 12.39
C LEU A 401 4.45 -1.19 13.16
N SER A 402 3.83 -0.08 12.72
CA SER A 402 4.03 1.24 13.31
C SER A 402 3.45 1.29 14.71
N VAL A 403 4.27 1.69 15.67
CA VAL A 403 3.87 1.92 17.07
C VAL A 403 4.10 3.40 17.35
N LYS A 404 3.06 4.09 17.80
CA LYS A 404 3.19 5.47 18.27
C LYS A 404 3.70 5.41 19.72
N GLY A 405 4.93 5.86 19.95
CA GLY A 405 5.49 6.10 21.27
C GLY A 405 5.41 7.58 21.65
N ASP A 406 5.83 7.89 22.88
CA ASP A 406 5.81 9.26 23.41
C ASP A 406 6.77 10.20 22.66
N ASP A 407 7.90 9.67 22.16
CA ASP A 407 8.94 10.41 21.42
C ASP A 407 8.82 10.27 19.87
N GLY A 408 7.67 9.79 19.38
CA GLY A 408 7.42 9.59 17.96
C GLY A 408 7.20 8.14 17.55
N TRP A 409 7.55 7.80 16.31
CA TRP A 409 7.21 6.49 15.72
C TRP A 409 8.32 5.45 15.89
N SER A 410 7.98 4.27 16.40
CA SER A 410 8.83 3.07 16.39
C SER A 410 8.22 1.95 15.54
N TYR A 411 9.01 0.91 15.22
CA TYR A 411 8.61 -0.19 14.36
C TYR A 411 8.88 -1.54 15.04
N ALA A 412 7.88 -2.42 15.03
CA ALA A 412 7.97 -3.79 15.53
C ALA A 412 8.48 -4.75 14.43
N ASP A 413 9.75 -4.63 14.05
CA ASP A 413 10.35 -5.39 12.96
C ASP A 413 10.39 -6.91 13.20
N GLU A 414 10.28 -7.36 14.45
CA GLU A 414 10.15 -8.78 14.82
C GLU A 414 8.84 -9.42 14.30
N ARG A 415 7.83 -8.60 13.98
CA ARG A 415 6.56 -9.05 13.37
C ARG A 415 6.58 -9.03 11.85
N LEU A 416 7.67 -8.57 11.24
CA LEU A 416 7.90 -8.69 9.81
C LEU A 416 8.26 -10.13 9.44
N ILE A 417 7.52 -10.69 8.49
CA ILE A 417 7.77 -12.00 7.88
C ILE A 417 8.31 -11.74 6.47
N LEU A 418 9.60 -12.00 6.30
CA LEU A 418 10.29 -11.89 5.02
C LEU A 418 9.89 -13.04 4.09
N PHE A 419 9.93 -12.78 2.78
CA PHE A 419 9.68 -13.79 1.76
C PHE A 419 10.99 -14.51 1.38
N ASP A 420 11.73 -14.91 2.42
CA ASP A 420 13.00 -15.59 2.34
C ASP A 420 12.84 -17.11 2.52
N VAL A 421 13.91 -17.86 2.25
CA VAL A 421 13.95 -19.33 2.39
C VAL A 421 13.52 -19.82 3.78
N ARG A 422 13.74 -19.01 4.83
CA ARG A 422 13.49 -19.41 6.23
C ARG A 422 12.05 -19.19 6.65
N ASN A 423 11.43 -18.09 6.23
CA ASN A 423 10.19 -17.60 6.81
C ASN A 423 8.97 -17.81 5.90
N PHE A 424 9.14 -17.95 4.58
CA PHE A 424 8.01 -18.03 3.65
C PHE A 424 7.06 -19.20 3.96
N ALA A 425 7.59 -20.35 4.38
CA ALA A 425 6.80 -21.52 4.73
C ALA A 425 5.82 -21.28 5.91
N LEU A 426 6.09 -20.31 6.78
CA LEU A 426 5.22 -19.94 7.90
C LEU A 426 3.86 -19.40 7.43
N LEU A 427 3.78 -18.88 6.21
CA LEU A 427 2.58 -18.25 5.67
C LEU A 427 1.62 -19.27 5.04
N GLY A 428 2.10 -20.48 4.73
CA GLY A 428 1.32 -21.49 4.02
C GLY A 428 0.83 -21.05 2.63
N LEU A 429 1.54 -20.10 2.00
CA LEU A 429 1.21 -19.58 0.67
C LEU A 429 1.96 -20.33 -0.43
N GLY A 430 1.30 -20.55 -1.57
CA GLY A 430 1.90 -21.07 -2.79
C GLY A 430 1.94 -20.03 -3.91
N ILE A 431 2.36 -20.49 -5.10
CA ILE A 431 2.43 -19.65 -6.31
C ILE A 431 1.04 -19.13 -6.70
N ASP A 432 0.01 -19.93 -6.44
CA ASP A 432 -1.37 -19.65 -6.81
C ASP A 432 -1.97 -18.51 -5.99
N GLU A 433 -1.68 -18.45 -4.69
CA GLU A 433 -2.04 -17.33 -3.84
C GLU A 433 -1.30 -16.06 -4.27
N LEU A 434 -0.01 -16.13 -4.61
CA LEU A 434 0.73 -14.95 -5.09
C LEU A 434 0.16 -14.42 -6.42
N ILE A 435 -0.14 -15.30 -7.37
CA ILE A 435 -0.79 -14.94 -8.65
C ILE A 435 -2.16 -14.32 -8.42
N ARG A 436 -2.98 -14.93 -7.55
CA ARG A 436 -4.31 -14.42 -7.21
C ARG A 436 -4.23 -13.05 -6.54
N GLY A 437 -3.31 -12.89 -5.60
CA GLY A 437 -3.04 -11.62 -4.93
C GLY A 437 -2.66 -10.55 -5.95
N PHE A 438 -1.71 -10.85 -6.83
CA PHE A 438 -1.27 -9.92 -7.86
C PHE A 438 -2.39 -9.49 -8.81
N ILE A 439 -3.22 -10.41 -9.29
CA ILE A 439 -4.35 -10.05 -10.15
C ILE A 439 -5.35 -9.17 -9.41
N GLN A 440 -5.67 -9.49 -8.15
CA GLN A 440 -6.55 -8.67 -7.31
C GLN A 440 -5.99 -7.27 -7.08
N SER A 441 -4.69 -7.19 -6.85
CA SER A 441 -3.92 -5.97 -6.73
C SER A 441 -3.98 -5.10 -7.99
N VAL A 442 -3.79 -5.70 -9.17
CA VAL A 442 -3.86 -4.97 -10.45
C VAL A 442 -5.29 -4.50 -10.75
N MET A 443 -6.31 -5.31 -10.46
CA MET A 443 -7.72 -4.90 -10.61
C MET A 443 -8.04 -3.67 -9.73
N ALA A 444 -7.53 -3.63 -8.50
CA ALA A 444 -7.72 -2.50 -7.60
C ALA A 444 -7.06 -1.21 -8.12
N VAL A 445 -5.84 -1.32 -8.65
CA VAL A 445 -5.15 -0.19 -9.29
C VAL A 445 -5.91 0.30 -10.51
N TYR A 446 -6.35 -0.62 -11.38
CA TYR A 446 -7.15 -0.30 -12.55
C TYR A 446 -8.42 0.47 -12.14
N ALA A 447 -9.17 -0.03 -11.16
CA ALA A 447 -10.40 0.60 -10.69
C ALA A 447 -10.16 2.05 -10.21
N ILE A 448 -9.13 2.26 -9.37
CA ILE A 448 -8.80 3.59 -8.84
C ILE A 448 -8.29 4.52 -9.95
N ASP A 449 -7.48 4.02 -10.88
CA ASP A 449 -6.97 4.82 -11.99
C ASP A 449 -8.07 5.23 -12.98
N GLN A 450 -9.01 4.34 -13.29
CA GLN A 450 -10.19 4.67 -14.09
C GLN A 450 -11.06 5.73 -13.41
N ASN A 451 -11.22 5.65 -12.09
CA ASN A 451 -11.90 6.69 -11.33
C ASN A 451 -11.14 8.03 -11.39
N ALA A 452 -9.80 8.02 -11.33
CA ALA A 452 -8.98 9.22 -11.50
C ALA A 452 -9.19 9.85 -12.89
N ILE A 453 -9.13 9.04 -13.96
CA ILE A 453 -9.38 9.49 -15.34
C ILE A 453 -10.77 10.11 -15.46
N LYS A 454 -11.81 9.42 -14.98
CA LYS A 454 -13.21 9.89 -15.03
C LYS A 454 -13.40 11.24 -14.32
N THR A 455 -12.64 11.48 -13.24
CA THR A 455 -12.77 12.67 -12.38
C THR A 455 -11.92 13.83 -12.91
N PHE A 456 -10.65 13.60 -13.22
CA PHE A 456 -9.67 14.67 -13.44
C PHE A 456 -9.42 14.98 -14.93
N ASP A 457 -9.61 14.04 -15.85
CA ASP A 457 -9.49 14.35 -17.29
C ASP A 457 -10.61 15.28 -17.76
N LYS A 458 -11.80 15.20 -17.14
CA LYS A 458 -12.91 16.09 -17.45
C LYS A 458 -12.66 17.52 -16.96
N GLU A 459 -12.03 17.68 -15.79
CA GLU A 459 -11.67 19.01 -15.25
C GLU A 459 -10.65 19.73 -16.16
N MET A 460 -9.75 19.00 -16.82
CA MET A 460 -8.78 19.57 -17.76
C MET A 460 -9.40 20.14 -19.05
N SER A 461 -10.63 19.76 -19.40
CA SER A 461 -11.29 20.21 -20.65
C SER A 461 -11.98 21.58 -20.55
N PHE A 462 -11.98 22.21 -19.36
CA PHE A 462 -12.67 23.47 -19.09
C PHE A 462 -11.75 24.65 -18.69
N ASN A 463 -10.43 24.53 -18.87
CA ASN A 463 -9.47 25.63 -18.63
C ASN A 463 -8.79 26.08 -19.91
#